data_AF-A0A970L5B3-F1
#
_entry.id   AF-A0A970L5B3-F1
#
_cell.length_a   1.000
_cell.length_b   1.000
_cell.length_c   1.000
_cell.angle_alpha   90.00
_cell.angle_beta   90.00
_cell.angle_gamma   90.00
#
_symmetry.space_group_name_H-M   'P 1'
#
loop_
_entity.id
_entity.type
_entity.pdbx_description
1 polymer ?
#
loop_
_entity_poly.entity_id
_entity_poly.type
_entity_poly.pdbx_seq_one_letter_code
_entity_poly.pdbx_strand_id
1 'polypeptide(L)'
;MILFPAPLLGQTDTTGKTGGKPAVTDSLQEKIHVLQQVERNGVILPEIEIKEVTIIGRQQESSNPRRARAQIEQYDRLVYNLKKTYPYAVIARNKLSEVNTRLEQIPEEKERRKYLKDFEKELFAEFEADARNMTITQGRLL
;
A
#
# COMPACT_ATOMS: atom_id res chain seq x y z
N MET A 1 25.87 69.44 -5.03
CA MET A 1 25.23 68.71 -6.14
C MET A 1 24.34 67.64 -5.50
N ILE A 2 23.05 67.94 -5.31
CA ILE A 2 21.88 67.18 -5.85
C ILE A 2 21.67 65.86 -5.07
N LEU A 3 20.55 65.49 -4.43
CA LEU A 3 19.16 65.97 -4.32
C LEU A 3 18.51 65.35 -3.06
N PHE A 4 17.56 66.07 -2.45
CA PHE A 4 16.66 65.70 -1.34
C PHE A 4 15.47 64.79 -1.81
N PRO A 5 14.49 64.43 -0.96
CA PRO A 5 14.32 63.19 -0.19
C PRO A 5 13.14 62.28 -0.71
N ALA A 6 12.91 61.11 -0.11
CA ALA A 6 11.66 60.34 -0.33
C ALA A 6 10.70 60.49 0.87
N PRO A 7 9.39 60.76 0.67
CA PRO A 7 8.42 60.93 1.74
C PRO A 7 7.74 59.63 2.20
N LEU A 8 7.12 59.76 3.37
CA LEU A 8 6.43 58.83 4.26
C LEU A 8 5.07 58.26 3.76
N LEU A 9 4.61 57.24 4.50
CA LEU A 9 3.23 56.75 4.75
C LEU A 9 2.52 56.07 3.56
N GLY A 10 1.87 54.92 3.66
CA GLY A 10 1.12 54.31 4.76
C GLY A 10 -0.33 54.09 4.28
N GLN A 11 -0.93 52.91 4.57
CA GLN A 11 -2.37 52.54 4.68
C GLN A 11 -2.50 51.02 4.44
N THR A 12 -2.87 50.17 5.41
CA THR A 12 -4.19 49.90 6.05
C THR A 12 -5.28 49.49 5.05
N ASP A 13 -5.80 48.27 5.20
CA ASP A 13 -7.23 47.91 5.15
C ASP A 13 -7.37 46.40 5.43
N THR A 14 -7.78 45.98 6.63
CA THR A 14 -9.18 45.81 7.12
C THR A 14 -9.95 44.68 6.43
N THR A 15 -9.94 43.52 7.11
CA THR A 15 -11.08 42.66 7.45
C THR A 15 -12.11 42.27 6.37
N GLY A 16 -12.23 40.96 6.12
CA GLY A 16 -13.43 40.39 5.52
C GLY A 16 -13.50 38.86 5.63
N LYS A 17 -14.30 38.38 6.62
CA LYS A 17 -15.23 37.23 6.59
C LYS A 17 -14.73 35.88 5.99
N THR A 18 -15.02 34.69 6.52
CA THR A 18 -16.08 34.20 7.42
C THR A 18 -15.89 32.68 7.57
N GLY A 19 -16.22 32.15 8.76
CA GLY A 19 -17.06 30.96 8.87
C GLY A 19 -16.37 29.58 8.80
N GLY A 20 -16.39 28.90 9.95
CA GLY A 20 -16.35 27.44 10.02
C GLY A 20 -14.96 26.86 10.25
N LYS A 21 -14.62 26.56 11.50
CA LYS A 21 -13.60 25.55 11.80
C LYS A 21 -14.21 24.18 11.48
N PRO A 22 -13.75 23.42 10.49
CA PRO A 22 -13.75 21.97 10.66
C PRO A 22 -12.75 21.67 11.76
N ALA A 23 -13.20 21.00 12.82
CA ALA A 23 -12.32 20.42 13.81
C ALA A 23 -11.52 19.32 13.11
N VAL A 24 -10.37 19.69 12.53
CA VAL A 24 -9.41 18.72 11.99
C VAL A 24 -8.54 18.30 13.16
N THR A 25 -8.72 17.06 13.58
CA THR A 25 -7.89 16.36 14.56
C THR A 25 -6.53 16.01 13.97
N ASP A 26 -5.81 17.01 13.46
CA ASP A 26 -4.44 16.80 12.97
C ASP A 26 -3.48 17.56 13.89
N SER A 27 -2.57 16.83 14.50
CA SER A 27 -1.58 17.34 15.45
C SER A 27 -0.34 17.89 14.75
N LEU A 28 -0.33 17.94 13.42
CA LEU A 28 0.72 18.58 12.65
C LEU A 28 0.53 20.10 12.68
N GLN A 29 1.54 20.82 13.18
CA GLN A 29 1.65 22.27 12.98
C GLN A 29 1.57 22.53 11.47
N GLU A 30 0.51 23.22 11.01
CA GLU A 30 0.37 23.61 9.62
C GLU A 30 1.56 24.48 9.21
N LYS A 31 2.54 23.85 8.57
CA LYS A 31 3.71 24.52 8.04
C LYS A 31 3.27 25.22 6.77
N ILE A 32 2.98 26.53 6.87
CA ILE A 32 2.59 27.34 5.72
C ILE A 32 3.79 27.41 4.77
N HIS A 33 3.68 26.73 3.62
CA HIS A 33 4.68 26.78 2.56
C HIS A 33 4.32 27.89 1.58
N VAL A 34 5.02 29.03 1.67
CA VAL A 34 4.92 30.09 0.66
C VAL A 34 5.69 29.63 -0.58
N LEU A 35 4.98 29.41 -1.67
CA LEU A 35 5.55 28.95 -2.93
C LEU A 35 6.09 30.15 -3.74
N GLN A 36 7.29 30.01 -4.29
CA GLN A 36 7.87 31.05 -5.13
C GLN A 36 7.20 31.02 -6.49
N GLN A 37 6.78 32.19 -6.98
CA GLN A 37 6.24 32.33 -8.34
C GLN A 37 7.39 32.32 -9.35
N VAL A 38 7.30 31.45 -10.35
CA VAL A 38 8.27 31.37 -11.45
C VAL A 38 7.53 31.52 -12.76
N GLU A 39 8.02 32.40 -13.63
CA GLU A 39 7.45 32.62 -14.96
C GLU A 39 8.09 31.64 -15.95
N ARG A 40 7.27 30.79 -16.57
CA ARG A 40 7.71 29.87 -17.62
C ARG A 40 6.77 30.01 -18.81
N ASN A 41 7.31 30.38 -19.97
CA ASN A 41 6.56 30.56 -21.22
C ASN A 41 5.38 31.55 -21.12
N GLY A 42 5.55 32.67 -20.39
CA GLY A 42 4.54 33.73 -20.28
C GLY A 42 3.38 33.44 -19.32
N VAL A 43 3.47 32.36 -18.54
CA VAL A 43 2.50 32.02 -17.49
C VAL A 43 3.23 31.94 -16.14
N ILE A 44 2.69 32.62 -15.14
CA ILE A 44 3.24 32.67 -13.77
C ILE A 44 2.56 31.58 -12.95
N LEU A 45 3.33 30.58 -12.52
CA LEU A 45 2.85 29.48 -11.69
C LEU A 45 3.66 29.44 -10.39
N PRO A 46 3.02 29.12 -9.24
CA PRO A 46 3.77 28.81 -8.03
C PRO A 46 4.49 27.46 -8.21
N GLU A 47 5.82 27.47 -8.15
CA GLU A 47 6.67 26.29 -8.31
C GLU A 47 7.41 26.01 -6.99
N ILE A 48 7.53 24.73 -6.63
CA ILE A 48 8.38 24.28 -5.52
C ILE A 48 9.26 23.13 -5.98
N GLU A 49 10.57 23.29 -5.79
CA GLU A 49 11.50 22.19 -6.00
C GLU A 49 11.45 21.27 -4.79
N ILE A 50 10.76 20.14 -4.95
CA ILE A 50 10.75 19.09 -3.93
C ILE A 50 12.15 18.50 -3.89
N LYS A 51 12.82 18.58 -2.73
CA LYS A 51 14.13 17.97 -2.54
C LYS A 51 14.04 16.49 -2.82
N GLU A 52 14.89 16.01 -3.72
CA GLU A 52 15.04 14.58 -3.96
C GLU A 52 15.44 13.89 -2.65
N VAL A 53 14.57 13.00 -2.16
CA VAL A 53 14.90 12.11 -1.06
C VAL A 53 15.48 10.85 -1.69
N THR A 54 16.81 10.76 -1.72
CA THR A 54 17.47 9.52 -2.09
C THR A 54 17.24 8.49 -0.99
N ILE A 55 16.29 7.59 -1.20
CA ILE A 55 16.13 6.40 -0.37
C ILE A 55 17.28 5.46 -0.73
N ILE A 56 18.43 5.62 -0.06
CA ILE A 56 19.47 4.61 -0.10
C ILE A 56 18.88 3.40 0.61
N GLY A 57 18.46 2.40 -0.17
CA GLY A 57 18.05 1.12 0.38
C GLY A 57 19.20 0.61 1.22
N ARG A 58 19.10 0.75 2.54
CA ARG A 58 20.08 0.23 3.48
C ARG A 58 19.97 -1.28 3.36
N GLN A 59 20.71 -1.86 2.40
CA GLN A 59 21.12 -3.26 2.48
C GLN A 59 21.64 -3.36 3.90
N GLN A 60 20.98 -4.18 4.73
CA GLN A 60 21.36 -4.27 6.12
C GLN A 60 22.82 -4.69 6.15
N GLU A 61 23.72 -3.71 6.26
CA GLU A 61 25.06 -3.88 6.78
C GLU A 61 24.84 -4.17 8.26
N SER A 62 24.18 -5.31 8.55
CA SER A 62 24.36 -5.95 9.82
C SER A 62 25.86 -6.04 9.96
N SER A 63 26.40 -5.60 11.09
CA SER A 63 27.84 -5.62 11.38
C SER A 63 28.51 -6.97 11.08
N ASN A 64 27.71 -8.04 10.93
CA ASN A 64 28.12 -9.36 10.48
C ASN A 64 27.65 -9.68 9.04
N PRO A 65 28.55 -9.69 8.03
CA PRO A 65 28.18 -9.99 6.63
C PRO A 65 27.53 -11.36 6.43
N ARG A 66 27.74 -12.33 7.33
CA ARG A 66 27.08 -13.65 7.24
C ARG A 66 25.58 -13.57 7.52
N ARG A 67 25.16 -12.72 8.46
CA ARG A 67 23.75 -12.53 8.79
C ARG A 67 23.00 -11.88 7.63
N ALA A 68 23.60 -10.90 6.98
CA ALA A 68 23.03 -10.25 5.80
C ALA A 68 22.79 -11.27 4.66
N ARG A 69 23.77 -12.13 4.36
CA ARG A 69 23.62 -13.20 3.36
C ARG A 69 22.51 -14.19 3.72
N ALA A 70 22.45 -14.63 4.98
CA ALA A 70 21.41 -15.55 5.43
C ALA A 70 19.99 -14.96 5.31
N GLN A 71 19.82 -13.66 5.55
CA GLN A 71 18.53 -12.98 5.37
C GLN A 71 18.11 -12.93 3.90
N ILE A 72 19.05 -12.62 3.00
CA ILE A 72 18.81 -12.61 1.56
C ILE A 72 18.39 -14.00 1.09
N GLU A 73 19.12 -15.05 1.50
CA GLU A 73 18.76 -16.43 1.15
C GLU A 73 17.38 -16.84 1.68
N GLN A 74 17.00 -16.41 2.89
CA GLN A 74 15.67 -16.67 3.44
C GLN A 74 14.58 -15.98 2.62
N TYR A 75 14.81 -14.72 2.24
CA TYR A 75 13.91 -13.96 1.39
C TYR A 75 13.76 -14.61 0.01
N ASP A 76 14.86 -15.01 -0.62
CA ASP A 76 14.84 -15.65 -1.94
C ASP A 76 14.09 -16.98 -1.91
N ARG A 77 14.29 -17.79 -0.86
CA ARG A 77 13.52 -19.03 -0.64
C ARG A 77 12.03 -18.75 -0.46
N LEU A 78 11.67 -17.70 0.29
CA LEU A 78 10.28 -17.29 0.48
C LEU A 78 9.65 -16.88 -0.87
N VAL A 79 10.33 -16.03 -1.64
CA VAL A 79 9.85 -15.58 -2.95
C VAL A 79 9.70 -16.77 -3.90
N TYR A 80 10.65 -17.71 -3.91
CA TYR A 80 10.56 -18.92 -4.70
C TYR A 80 9.34 -19.78 -4.32
N ASN A 81 9.13 -20.01 -3.01
CA ASN A 81 7.99 -20.77 -2.53
C ASN A 81 6.67 -20.08 -2.86
N LEU A 82 6.59 -18.76 -2.65
CA LEU A 82 5.42 -17.95 -2.97
C LEU A 82 5.08 -18.02 -4.47
N LYS A 83 6.09 -17.92 -5.35
CA LYS A 83 5.87 -18.04 -6.80
C LYS A 83 5.26 -19.38 -7.20
N LYS A 84 5.62 -20.46 -6.50
CA LYS A 84 5.06 -21.80 -6.73
C LYS A 84 3.64 -21.95 -6.18
N THR A 85 3.37 -21.39 -5.01
CA THR A 85 2.09 -21.58 -4.31
C THR A 85 1.01 -20.59 -4.77
N TYR A 86 1.39 -19.41 -5.22
CA TYR A 86 0.47 -18.34 -5.59
C TYR A 86 -0.62 -18.75 -6.61
N PRO A 87 -0.32 -19.48 -7.71
CA PRO A 87 -1.36 -19.92 -8.63
C PRO A 87 -2.46 -20.76 -7.95
N TYR A 88 -2.08 -21.66 -7.03
CA TYR A 88 -3.02 -22.47 -6.27
C TYR A 88 -3.83 -21.64 -5.29
N ALA A 89 -3.23 -20.64 -4.64
CA ALA A 89 -3.95 -19.71 -3.76
C ALA A 89 -5.07 -18.95 -4.50
N VAL A 90 -4.81 -18.56 -5.76
CA VAL A 90 -5.82 -17.91 -6.62
C VAL A 90 -6.97 -18.88 -6.94
N ILE A 91 -6.66 -20.13 -7.28
CA ILE A 91 -7.68 -21.17 -7.55
C ILE A 91 -8.51 -21.42 -6.29
N ALA A 92 -7.87 -21.60 -5.13
CA ALA A 92 -8.53 -21.82 -3.85
C ALA A 92 -9.46 -20.67 -3.49
N ARG A 93 -9.01 -19.41 -3.65
CA ARG A 93 -9.85 -18.22 -3.47
C ARG A 93 -11.11 -18.27 -4.32
N ASN A 94 -10.96 -18.58 -5.61
CA ASN A 94 -12.09 -18.61 -6.53
C ASN A 94 -13.08 -19.73 -6.19
N LYS A 95 -12.57 -20.94 -5.90
CA LYS A 95 -13.37 -22.10 -5.46
C LYS A 95 -14.12 -21.83 -4.16
N LEU A 96 -13.47 -21.20 -3.19
CA LEU A 96 -14.11 -20.81 -1.93
C LEU A 96 -15.25 -19.81 -2.16
N SER A 97 -15.04 -18.83 -3.05
CA SER A 97 -16.09 -17.89 -3.43
C SER A 97 -17.29 -18.60 -4.09
N GLU A 98 -17.03 -19.54 -5.00
CA GLU A 98 -18.07 -20.32 -5.69
C GLU A 98 -18.89 -21.14 -4.68
N VAL A 99 -18.23 -21.84 -3.76
CA VAL A 99 -18.88 -22.62 -2.70
C VAL A 99 -19.72 -21.72 -1.81
N ASN A 100 -19.21 -20.56 -1.39
CA ASN A 100 -19.96 -19.62 -0.55
C ASN A 100 -21.24 -19.16 -1.25
N THR A 101 -21.17 -18.74 -2.51
CA THR A 101 -22.35 -18.33 -3.28
C THR A 101 -23.36 -19.46 -3.42
N ARG A 102 -22.90 -20.70 -3.62
CA ARG A 102 -23.79 -21.86 -3.72
C ARG A 102 -24.42 -22.23 -2.39
N LEU A 103 -23.67 -22.10 -1.29
CA LEU A 103 -24.18 -22.33 0.05
C LEU A 103 -25.25 -21.30 0.43
N GLU A 104 -25.13 -20.05 0.02
CA GLU A 104 -26.17 -19.03 0.26
C GLU A 104 -27.53 -19.40 -0.37
N GLN A 105 -27.52 -20.17 -1.45
CA GLN A 105 -28.75 -20.61 -2.14
C GLN A 105 -29.42 -21.83 -1.49
N ILE A 106 -28.71 -22.57 -0.62
CA ILE A 106 -29.23 -23.78 0.03
C ILE A 106 -29.75 -23.41 1.43
N PRO A 107 -31.08 -23.44 1.65
CA PRO A 107 -31.69 -23.07 2.93
C PRO A 107 -31.55 -24.17 4.00
N GLU A 108 -31.50 -25.45 3.59
CA GLU A 108 -31.47 -26.56 4.54
C GLU A 108 -30.03 -26.93 4.98
N GLU A 109 -29.82 -26.95 6.29
CA GLU A 109 -28.51 -27.24 6.90
C GLU A 109 -27.99 -28.66 6.59
N LYS A 110 -28.88 -29.63 6.40
CA LYS A 110 -28.50 -31.00 6.05
C LYS A 110 -27.95 -31.08 4.63
N GLU A 111 -28.58 -30.38 3.70
CA GLU A 111 -28.15 -30.34 2.29
C GLU A 111 -26.85 -29.57 2.14
N ARG A 112 -26.65 -28.47 2.88
CA ARG A 112 -25.37 -27.73 2.95
C ARG A 112 -24.23 -28.65 3.37
N ARG A 113 -24.41 -29.42 4.44
CA ARG A 113 -23.42 -30.38 4.94
C ARG A 113 -23.12 -31.50 3.93
N LYS A 114 -24.13 -31.98 3.21
CA LYS A 114 -23.93 -32.98 2.17
C LYS A 114 -23.12 -32.41 1.01
N TYR A 115 -23.51 -31.24 0.50
CA TYR A 115 -22.80 -30.54 -0.58
C TYR A 115 -21.33 -30.27 -0.23
N LEU A 116 -21.05 -29.80 0.99
CA LEU A 116 -19.68 -29.56 1.45
C LEU A 116 -18.83 -30.84 1.45
N LYS A 117 -19.38 -31.96 1.92
CA LYS A 117 -18.67 -33.24 1.92
C LYS A 117 -18.36 -33.75 0.52
N ASP A 118 -19.33 -33.62 -0.38
CA ASP A 118 -19.17 -34.05 -1.77
C ASP A 118 -18.12 -33.17 -2.48
N PHE A 119 -18.20 -31.85 -2.27
CA PHE A 119 -17.23 -30.89 -2.81
C PHE A 119 -15.82 -31.09 -2.24
N GLU A 120 -15.68 -31.32 -0.93
CA GLU A 120 -14.40 -31.59 -0.27
C GLU A 120 -13.75 -32.84 -0.88
N LYS A 121 -14.52 -33.90 -1.09
CA LYS A 121 -14.02 -35.14 -1.70
C LYS A 121 -13.54 -34.94 -3.14
N GLU A 122 -14.28 -34.18 -3.93
CA GLU A 122 -13.90 -33.83 -5.31
C GLU A 122 -12.61 -32.99 -5.33
N LEU A 123 -12.55 -31.97 -4.46
CA LEU A 123 -11.39 -31.08 -4.35
C LEU A 123 -10.13 -31.84 -3.92
N PHE A 124 -10.23 -32.74 -2.95
CA PHE A 124 -9.10 -33.58 -2.57
C PHE A 124 -8.66 -34.51 -3.71
N ALA A 125 -9.59 -35.13 -4.43
CA ALA A 125 -9.24 -35.99 -5.56
C ALA A 125 -8.50 -35.23 -6.67
N GLU A 126 -8.86 -33.98 -6.92
CA GLU A 126 -8.21 -33.13 -7.93
C GLU A 126 -6.80 -32.68 -7.49
N PHE A 127 -6.65 -32.20 -6.24
CA PHE A 127 -5.42 -31.53 -5.79
C PHE A 127 -4.49 -32.39 -4.91
N GLU A 128 -4.85 -33.63 -4.56
CA GLU A 128 -4.02 -34.48 -3.68
C GLU A 128 -2.61 -34.70 -4.24
N ALA A 129 -2.49 -34.99 -5.54
CA ALA A 129 -1.21 -35.24 -6.17
C ALA A 129 -0.30 -34.01 -6.10
N ASP A 130 -0.84 -32.83 -6.40
CA ASP A 130 -0.11 -31.56 -6.36
C ASP A 130 0.25 -31.17 -4.93
N ALA A 131 -0.67 -31.36 -3.98
CA ALA A 131 -0.43 -31.13 -2.57
C ALA A 131 0.70 -32.02 -2.02
N ARG A 132 0.76 -33.28 -2.46
CA ARG A 132 1.81 -34.23 -2.07
C ARG A 132 3.18 -33.87 -2.63
N ASN A 133 3.22 -33.18 -3.78
CA ASN A 133 4.46 -32.70 -4.39
C ASN A 133 5.00 -31.41 -3.74
N MET A 134 4.21 -30.74 -2.88
CA MET A 134 4.63 -29.53 -2.18
C MET A 134 5.34 -29.84 -0.86
N THR A 135 6.32 -29.00 -0.53
CA THR A 135 6.97 -29.05 0.79
C THR A 135 6.10 -28.41 1.87
N ILE A 136 6.30 -28.77 3.14
CA ILE A 136 5.56 -28.19 4.28
C ILE A 136 5.67 -26.65 4.30
N THR A 137 6.84 -26.10 3.96
CA THR A 137 7.05 -24.64 3.92
C THR A 137 6.27 -23.96 2.80
N GLN A 138 6.08 -24.64 1.66
CA GLN A 138 5.22 -24.18 0.57
C GLN A 138 3.74 -24.30 0.96
N GLY A 139 3.33 -25.43 1.53
CA GLY A 139 1.96 -25.63 2.01
C GLY A 139 1.52 -24.60 3.06
N ARG A 140 2.43 -24.13 3.92
CA ARG A 140 2.16 -23.05 4.90
C ARG A 140 1.84 -21.69 4.30
N LEU A 141 2.14 -21.47 3.01
CA LEU A 141 1.83 -20.23 2.31
C LEU A 141 0.44 -20.24 1.65
N LEU A 142 -0.22 -21.41 1.64
CA LEU A 142 -1.56 -21.60 1.10
C LEU A 142 -2.63 -21.44 2.19
#